data_AF-A0A4Q1ADH6-F1
#
_entry.id   AF-A0A4Q1ADH6-F1
#
_cell.length_a   1.000
_cell.length_b   1.000
_cell.length_c   1.000
_cell.angle_alpha   90.00
_cell.angle_beta   90.00
_cell.angle_gamma   90.00
#
_symmetry.space_group_name_H-M   'P 1'
#
loop_
_entity.id
_entity.type
_entity.pdbx_description
1 polymer ?
#
loop_
_entity_poly.entity_id
_entity_poly.type
_entity_poly.pdbx_seq_one_letter_code
_entity_poly.pdbx_strand_id
1 'polypeptide(L)'
;MNFTERLAITWLTTFDKSCFIYYMLRSVSKWVRYGFYMLLVLSFVFVIEKAGQIIDIRSYDSIPVFAQSLLLFCGLFVKWLSIVFIVGVAAYEALYSSNFNVEKYLEEYKSKQDFIKLNRLEKWRLRNMHGFFRTLIYLALYCFLYLFLEDILISAFMDYYNNQPSKEAYIRFLYDFNIFMISYSIIFIALMLILDYFVRKNKRRRYAGL
;
A
#
# COMPACT_ATOMS: atom_id res chain seq x y z
N MET A 1 -5.51 -27.47 5.62
CA MET A 1 -5.60 -26.03 5.95
C MET A 1 -6.60 -25.35 5.03
N ASN A 2 -7.77 -25.04 5.58
CA ASN A 2 -8.90 -24.46 4.87
C ASN A 2 -8.66 -22.98 4.57
N PHE A 3 -9.49 -22.38 3.71
CA PHE A 3 -9.33 -20.98 3.29
C PHE A 3 -9.33 -20.01 4.48
N THR A 4 -10.25 -20.16 5.42
CA THR A 4 -10.34 -19.29 6.61
C THR A 4 -9.13 -19.43 7.53
N GLU A 5 -8.55 -20.63 7.66
CA GLU A 5 -7.30 -20.84 8.41
C GLU A 5 -6.10 -20.18 7.72
N ARG A 6 -6.04 -20.23 6.38
CA ARG A 6 -5.05 -19.48 5.58
C ARG A 6 -5.18 -17.98 5.81
N LEU A 7 -6.41 -17.47 5.82
CA LEU A 7 -6.67 -16.07 6.06
C LEU A 7 -6.21 -15.68 7.47
N ALA A 8 -6.59 -16.45 8.48
CA ALA A 8 -6.23 -16.24 9.88
C ALA A 8 -4.71 -16.24 10.12
N ILE A 9 -3.99 -17.20 9.53
CA ILE A 9 -2.52 -17.27 9.63
C ILE A 9 -1.85 -16.14 8.87
N THR A 10 -2.38 -15.78 7.70
CA THR A 10 -1.87 -14.63 6.95
C THR A 10 -2.05 -13.35 7.75
N TRP A 11 -3.21 -13.19 8.40
CA TRP A 11 -3.48 -12.08 9.31
C TRP A 11 -2.52 -12.07 10.50
N LEU A 12 -2.37 -13.19 11.20
CA LEU A 12 -1.44 -13.38 12.32
C LEU A 12 0.00 -12.99 11.94
N THR A 13 0.52 -13.55 10.86
CA THR A 13 1.92 -13.33 10.44
C THR A 13 2.18 -11.94 9.83
N THR A 14 1.13 -11.23 9.42
CA THR A 14 1.25 -9.90 8.80
C THR A 14 1.02 -8.78 9.81
N PHE A 15 -0.10 -8.82 10.53
CA PHE A 15 -0.59 -7.73 11.37
C PHE A 15 -0.45 -8.01 12.88
N ASP A 16 -0.59 -9.26 13.34
CA ASP A 16 -0.44 -9.64 14.76
C ASP A 16 0.81 -10.48 15.00
N LYS A 17 1.97 -9.96 14.60
CA LYS A 17 3.25 -10.70 14.68
C LYS A 17 3.65 -11.08 16.10
N SER A 18 3.26 -10.28 17.09
CA SER A 18 3.44 -10.58 18.52
C SER A 18 2.45 -11.61 19.04
N CYS A 19 1.45 -11.99 18.23
CA CYS A 19 0.34 -12.88 18.57
C CYS A 19 -0.49 -12.37 19.76
N PHE A 20 -0.45 -11.06 20.03
CA PHE A 20 -1.08 -10.47 21.19
C PHE A 20 -2.61 -10.59 21.13
N ILE A 21 -3.20 -10.19 20.00
CA ILE A 21 -4.65 -10.25 19.81
C ILE A 21 -5.11 -11.71 19.79
N TYR A 22 -4.37 -12.57 19.12
CA TYR A 22 -4.63 -14.01 19.08
C TYR A 22 -4.66 -14.63 20.48
N TYR A 23 -3.63 -14.46 21.30
CA TYR A 23 -3.60 -15.06 22.63
C TYR A 23 -4.62 -14.45 23.58
N MET A 24 -4.83 -13.14 23.52
CA MET A 24 -5.86 -12.45 24.30
C MET A 24 -7.24 -13.04 24.00
N LEU A 25 -7.62 -13.16 22.72
CA LEU A 25 -8.91 -13.72 22.33
C LEU A 25 -9.01 -15.22 22.62
N ARG A 26 -7.92 -15.99 22.42
CA ARG A 26 -7.91 -17.44 22.71
C ARG A 26 -8.25 -17.75 24.17
N SER A 27 -7.81 -16.89 25.09
CA SER A 27 -7.97 -17.07 26.54
C SER A 27 -9.42 -16.87 27.03
N VAL A 28 -10.27 -16.21 26.25
CA VAL A 28 -11.65 -15.87 26.65
C VAL A 28 -12.67 -16.79 26.00
N SER A 29 -13.88 -16.83 26.57
CA SER A 29 -14.97 -17.66 26.08
C SER A 29 -15.46 -17.22 24.69
N LYS A 30 -16.09 -18.15 23.95
CA LYS A 30 -16.63 -17.90 22.60
C LYS A 30 -17.58 -16.70 22.55
N TRP A 31 -18.42 -16.52 23.57
CA TRP A 31 -19.37 -15.41 23.65
C TRP A 31 -18.69 -14.05 23.82
N VAL A 32 -17.64 -13.99 24.66
CA VAL A 32 -16.84 -12.77 24.83
C VAL A 32 -16.14 -12.39 23.54
N ARG A 33 -15.61 -13.36 22.79
CA ARG A 33 -15.00 -13.10 21.47
C ARG A 33 -15.99 -12.52 20.47
N TYR A 34 -17.20 -13.09 20.35
CA TYR A 34 -18.22 -12.51 19.47
C TYR A 34 -18.64 -11.10 19.90
N GLY A 35 -18.76 -10.86 21.21
CA GLY A 35 -18.99 -9.52 21.74
C GLY A 35 -17.88 -8.55 21.32
N PHE A 36 -16.61 -8.96 21.42
CA PHE A 36 -15.48 -8.18 20.95
C PHE A 36 -15.56 -7.89 19.43
N TYR A 37 -15.88 -8.88 18.59
CA TYR A 37 -16.02 -8.66 17.14
C TYR A 37 -17.13 -7.66 16.80
N MET A 38 -18.27 -7.75 17.49
CA MET A 38 -19.38 -6.80 17.32
C MET A 38 -18.99 -5.40 17.76
N LEU A 39 -18.33 -5.26 18.92
CA LEU A 39 -17.82 -3.97 19.40
C LEU A 39 -16.77 -3.37 18.46
N LEU A 40 -15.90 -4.21 17.90
CA LEU A 40 -14.91 -3.81 16.91
C LEU A 40 -15.57 -3.23 15.66
N VAL A 41 -16.60 -3.90 15.13
CA VAL A 41 -17.39 -3.41 13.99
C VAL A 41 -18.02 -2.05 14.31
N LEU A 42 -18.69 -1.93 15.46
CA LEU A 42 -19.33 -0.68 15.88
C LEU A 42 -18.32 0.46 16.03
N SER A 43 -17.14 0.16 16.60
CA SER A 43 -16.07 1.14 16.78
C SER A 43 -15.54 1.64 15.44
N PHE A 44 -15.32 0.75 14.47
CA PHE A 44 -14.87 1.15 13.13
C PHE A 44 -15.93 1.95 12.38
N VAL A 45 -17.21 1.58 12.46
CA VAL A 45 -18.30 2.36 11.87
C VAL A 45 -18.33 3.78 12.45
N PHE A 46 -18.25 3.90 13.78
CA PHE A 46 -18.21 5.19 14.45
C PHE A 46 -16.99 6.04 14.02
N VAL A 47 -15.79 5.45 13.96
CA VAL A 47 -14.59 6.14 13.50
C VAL A 47 -14.72 6.59 12.05
N ILE A 48 -15.27 5.75 11.16
CA ILE A 48 -15.49 6.10 9.76
C ILE A 48 -16.47 7.26 9.61
N GLU A 49 -17.57 7.25 10.37
CA GLU A 49 -18.56 8.35 10.35
C GLU A 49 -17.97 9.65 10.89
N LYS A 50 -17.25 9.60 12.02
CA LYS A 50 -16.62 10.79 12.61
C LYS A 50 -15.47 11.32 11.78
N ALA A 51 -14.63 10.46 11.22
CA ALA A 51 -13.61 10.85 10.26
C ALA A 51 -14.25 11.46 8.99
N GLY A 52 -15.36 10.88 8.51
CA GLY A 52 -16.12 11.42 7.38
C GLY A 52 -16.65 12.84 7.63
N GLN A 53 -17.11 13.13 8.85
CA GLN A 53 -17.55 14.49 9.23
C GLN A 53 -16.40 15.50 9.28
N ILE A 54 -15.20 15.08 9.69
CA ILE A 54 -14.00 15.93 9.72
C ILE A 54 -13.47 16.17 8.30
N ILE A 55 -13.59 15.15 7.43
CA ILE A 55 -13.08 15.14 6.05
C ILE A 55 -14.19 15.57 5.06
N ASP A 56 -15.18 16.37 5.47
CA ASP A 56 -16.17 16.94 4.53
C ASP A 56 -15.54 18.06 3.70
N ILE A 57 -14.66 17.65 2.79
CA ILE A 57 -13.82 18.47 1.91
C ILE A 57 -14.67 19.31 0.94
N ARG A 58 -15.94 18.94 0.72
CA ARG A 58 -16.87 19.72 -0.12
C ARG A 58 -17.18 21.11 0.45
N SER A 59 -16.79 21.38 1.70
CA SER A 59 -17.00 22.67 2.36
C SER A 59 -15.83 23.64 2.25
N TYR A 60 -14.69 23.23 1.67
CA TYR A 60 -13.49 24.07 1.60
C TYR A 60 -13.08 24.36 0.14
N ASP A 61 -13.53 25.49 -0.39
CA ASP A 61 -13.13 26.02 -1.71
C ASP A 61 -11.62 26.30 -1.81
N SER A 62 -10.91 26.36 -0.69
CA SER A 62 -9.50 26.72 -0.59
C SER A 62 -8.52 25.54 -0.64
N ILE A 63 -9.00 24.28 -0.67
CA ILE A 63 -8.11 23.10 -0.69
C ILE A 63 -7.78 22.74 -2.15
N PRO A 64 -6.49 22.64 -2.54
CA PRO A 64 -6.10 22.20 -3.88
C PRO A 64 -6.73 20.87 -4.28
N VAL A 65 -7.13 20.74 -5.55
CA VAL A 65 -7.82 19.55 -6.09
C VAL A 65 -7.05 18.25 -5.82
N PHE A 66 -5.72 18.29 -5.85
CA PHE A 66 -4.87 17.16 -5.47
C PHE A 66 -5.08 16.74 -4.00
N ALA A 67 -5.06 17.68 -3.06
CA ALA A 67 -5.28 17.40 -1.64
C ALA A 67 -6.69 16.87 -1.37
N GLN A 68 -7.71 17.38 -2.09
CA GLN A 68 -9.08 16.83 -2.01
C GLN A 68 -9.14 15.38 -2.48
N SER A 69 -8.51 15.08 -3.62
CA SER A 69 -8.45 13.73 -4.20
C SER A 69 -7.65 12.75 -3.34
N LEU A 70 -6.54 13.22 -2.76
CA LEU A 70 -5.70 12.46 -1.83
C LEU A 70 -6.47 12.12 -0.56
N LEU A 71 -7.17 13.09 0.04
CA LEU A 71 -7.96 12.87 1.25
C LEU A 71 -9.12 11.90 1.00
N LEU A 72 -9.80 12.01 -0.15
CA LEU A 72 -10.83 11.05 -0.55
C LEU A 72 -10.24 9.64 -0.70
N PHE A 73 -9.09 9.51 -1.34
CA PHE A 73 -8.38 8.24 -1.47
C PHE A 73 -7.98 7.66 -0.11
N CYS A 74 -7.40 8.47 0.78
CA CYS A 74 -7.06 8.07 2.14
C CYS A 74 -8.30 7.62 2.93
N GLY A 75 -9.42 8.34 2.82
CA GLY A 75 -10.68 7.97 3.45
C GLY A 75 -11.22 6.63 2.96
N LEU A 76 -11.20 6.40 1.64
CA LEU A 76 -11.57 5.10 1.05
C LEU A 76 -10.62 3.99 1.48
N PHE A 77 -9.32 4.27 1.55
CA PHE A 77 -8.31 3.32 2.01
C PHE A 77 -8.55 2.89 3.46
N VAL A 78 -8.83 3.83 4.36
CA VAL A 78 -9.16 3.53 5.77
C VAL A 78 -10.42 2.66 5.88
N LYS A 79 -11.46 2.93 5.07
CA LYS A 79 -12.67 2.09 5.03
C LYS A 79 -12.35 0.64 4.65
N TRP A 80 -11.60 0.43 3.56
CA TRP A 80 -11.20 -0.91 3.14
C TRP A 80 -10.30 -1.61 4.17
N LEU A 81 -9.35 -0.90 4.75
CA LEU A 81 -8.45 -1.44 5.77
C LEU A 81 -9.22 -1.88 7.03
N SER A 82 -10.26 -1.14 7.42
CA SER A 82 -11.14 -1.49 8.54
C SER A 82 -11.87 -2.81 8.30
N ILE A 83 -12.42 -3.01 7.09
CA ILE A 83 -13.09 -4.26 6.70
C ILE A 83 -12.10 -5.42 6.75
N VAL A 84 -10.91 -5.25 6.14
CA VAL A 84 -9.85 -6.27 6.15
C VAL A 84 -9.44 -6.62 7.57
N PHE A 85 -9.35 -5.62 8.46
CA PHE A 85 -9.01 -5.81 9.87
C PHE A 85 -10.04 -6.65 10.62
N ILE A 86 -11.33 -6.31 10.49
CA ILE A 86 -12.43 -7.07 11.12
C ILE A 86 -12.43 -8.52 10.64
N VAL A 87 -12.36 -8.73 9.31
CA VAL A 87 -12.35 -10.07 8.71
C VAL A 87 -11.14 -10.87 9.18
N GLY A 88 -9.96 -10.24 9.23
CA GLY A 88 -8.72 -10.86 9.67
C GLY A 88 -8.77 -11.35 11.11
N VAL A 89 -9.26 -10.52 12.03
CA VAL A 89 -9.40 -10.87 13.45
C VAL A 89 -10.48 -11.95 13.64
N ALA A 90 -11.64 -11.81 13.00
CA ALA A 90 -12.71 -12.81 13.10
C ALA A 90 -12.30 -14.18 12.53
N ALA A 91 -11.38 -14.22 11.57
CA ALA A 91 -10.87 -15.47 11.01
C ALA A 91 -10.10 -16.33 12.02
N TYR A 92 -9.64 -15.77 13.15
CA TYR A 92 -9.03 -16.56 14.23
C TYR A 92 -9.96 -17.65 14.79
N GLU A 93 -11.28 -17.50 14.68
CA GLU A 93 -12.22 -18.57 15.06
C GLU A 93 -11.95 -19.87 14.31
N ALA A 94 -11.47 -19.81 13.07
CA ALA A 94 -11.07 -21.01 12.34
C ALA A 94 -9.93 -21.74 13.04
N LEU A 95 -8.91 -21.01 13.51
CA LEU A 95 -7.76 -21.59 14.22
C LEU A 95 -8.15 -22.14 15.61
N TYR A 96 -9.06 -21.47 16.31
CA TYR A 96 -9.56 -21.96 17.60
C TYR A 96 -10.39 -23.24 17.44
N SER A 97 -11.23 -23.30 16.39
CA SER A 97 -12.12 -24.43 16.15
C SER A 97 -11.42 -25.69 15.65
N SER A 98 -10.30 -25.55 14.93
CA SER A 98 -9.58 -26.67 14.32
C SER A 98 -8.44 -27.23 15.16
N ASN A 99 -8.26 -26.76 16.40
CA ASN A 99 -7.12 -27.09 17.26
C ASN A 99 -5.76 -26.95 16.54
N PHE A 100 -5.66 -25.98 15.63
CA PHE A 100 -4.46 -25.77 14.83
C PHE A 100 -3.28 -25.37 15.73
N ASN A 101 -2.15 -26.07 15.60
CA ASN A 101 -0.95 -25.76 16.36
C ASN A 101 -0.22 -24.56 15.76
N VAL A 102 -0.62 -23.36 16.22
CA VAL A 102 -0.06 -22.08 15.77
C VAL A 102 1.42 -21.94 16.13
N GLU A 103 1.84 -22.39 17.32
CA GLU A 103 3.23 -22.27 17.78
C GLU A 103 4.19 -23.03 16.85
N LYS A 104 3.90 -24.30 16.56
CA LYS A 104 4.68 -25.11 15.63
C LYS A 104 4.73 -24.48 14.24
N TYR A 105 3.60 -23.94 13.77
CA TYR A 105 3.57 -23.26 12.47
C TYR A 105 4.45 -22.00 12.45
N LEU A 106 4.43 -21.20 13.52
CA LEU A 106 5.24 -19.98 13.62
C LEU A 106 6.74 -20.29 13.66
N GLU A 107 7.16 -21.37 14.32
CA GLU A 107 8.56 -21.83 14.30
C GLU A 107 9.01 -22.23 12.88
N GLU A 108 8.19 -23.04 12.18
CA GLU A 108 8.45 -23.39 10.78
C GLU A 108 8.44 -22.17 9.86
N TYR A 109 7.58 -21.20 10.14
CA TYR A 109 7.50 -19.96 9.37
C TYR A 109 8.75 -19.09 9.59
N LYS A 110 9.20 -18.95 10.83
CA LYS A 110 10.39 -18.16 11.19
C LYS A 110 11.66 -18.75 10.57
N SER A 111 11.84 -20.07 10.68
CA SER A 111 12.98 -20.75 10.04
C SER A 111 13.00 -20.57 8.52
N LYS A 112 11.83 -20.64 7.86
CA LYS A 112 11.71 -20.32 6.43
C LYS A 112 12.05 -18.86 6.12
N GLN A 113 11.60 -17.91 6.95
CA GLN A 113 11.93 -16.50 6.76
C GLN A 113 13.43 -16.23 6.93
N ASP A 114 14.07 -16.83 7.93
CA ASP A 114 15.50 -16.70 8.17
C ASP A 114 16.31 -17.27 7.01
N PHE A 115 15.91 -18.44 6.48
CA PHE A 115 16.48 -19.01 5.26
C PHE A 115 16.33 -18.07 4.05
N ILE A 116 15.15 -17.48 3.86
CA ILE A 116 14.89 -16.52 2.77
C ILE A 116 15.78 -15.28 2.91
N LYS A 117 15.92 -14.74 4.12
CA LYS A 117 16.72 -13.55 4.40
C LYS A 117 18.21 -13.82 4.18
N LEU A 118 18.72 -14.94 4.71
CA LEU A 118 20.11 -15.35 4.57
C LEU A 118 20.49 -15.56 3.10
N ASN A 119 19.61 -16.20 2.32
CA ASN A 119 19.82 -16.44 0.89
C ASN A 119 19.38 -15.30 -0.03
N ARG A 120 18.93 -14.16 0.52
CA ARG A 120 18.48 -12.97 -0.23
C ARG A 120 17.36 -13.31 -1.25
N LEU A 121 16.44 -14.19 -0.86
CA LEU A 121 15.33 -14.72 -1.68
C LEU A 121 14.01 -13.95 -1.49
N GLU A 122 14.05 -12.81 -0.80
CA GLU A 122 12.87 -12.00 -0.52
C GLU A 122 12.13 -11.59 -1.80
N LYS A 123 10.82 -11.82 -1.86
CA LYS A 123 9.99 -11.60 -3.07
C LYS A 123 9.90 -10.12 -3.48
N TRP A 124 9.99 -9.21 -2.52
CA TRP A 124 9.90 -7.77 -2.75
C TRP A 124 11.17 -7.18 -3.37
N ARG A 125 12.30 -7.90 -3.34
CA ARG A 125 13.51 -7.45 -4.02
C ARG A 125 13.26 -7.42 -5.52
N LEU A 126 13.63 -6.29 -6.15
CA LEU A 126 13.47 -6.06 -7.59
C LEU A 126 13.97 -7.24 -8.46
N ARG A 127 15.03 -7.93 -8.00
CA ARG A 127 15.65 -9.07 -8.67
C ARG A 127 14.82 -10.36 -8.63
N ASN A 128 14.01 -10.54 -7.60
CA ASN A 128 13.21 -11.75 -7.38
C ASN A 128 11.74 -11.56 -7.77
N MET A 129 11.31 -10.32 -7.99
CA MET A 129 9.95 -9.96 -8.38
C MET A 129 9.63 -10.41 -9.82
N HIS A 130 8.38 -10.77 -10.07
CA HIS A 130 7.92 -11.10 -11.41
C HIS A 130 7.97 -9.85 -12.32
N GLY A 131 8.29 -10.04 -13.61
CA GLY A 131 8.43 -8.94 -14.56
C GLY A 131 7.18 -8.06 -14.64
N PHE A 132 6.00 -8.67 -14.65
CA PHE A 132 4.72 -7.96 -14.65
C PHE A 132 4.53 -7.03 -13.43
N PHE A 133 4.73 -7.55 -12.21
CA PHE A 133 4.58 -6.75 -10.98
C PHE A 133 5.55 -5.58 -10.92
N ARG A 134 6.77 -5.80 -11.41
CA ARG A 134 7.76 -4.75 -11.49
C ARG A 134 7.35 -3.64 -12.46
N THR A 135 6.85 -3.99 -13.65
CA THR A 135 6.31 -3.00 -14.60
C THR A 135 5.14 -2.22 -13.99
N LEU A 136 4.25 -2.88 -13.24
CA LEU A 136 3.17 -2.19 -12.52
C LEU A 136 3.70 -1.17 -11.50
N ILE A 137 4.70 -1.53 -10.69
CA ILE A 137 5.33 -0.61 -9.73
C ILE A 137 5.93 0.59 -10.46
N TYR A 138 6.59 0.35 -11.59
CA TYR A 138 7.21 1.39 -12.40
C TYR A 138 6.18 2.36 -12.97
N LEU A 139 5.06 1.84 -13.47
CA LEU A 139 3.94 2.64 -13.97
C LEU A 139 3.28 3.43 -12.84
N ALA A 140 3.05 2.82 -11.69
CA ALA A 140 2.48 3.50 -10.52
C ALA A 140 3.39 4.65 -10.04
N LEU A 141 4.69 4.40 -9.96
CA LEU A 141 5.69 5.42 -9.62
C LEU A 141 5.72 6.55 -10.67
N TYR A 142 5.65 6.20 -11.96
CA TYR A 142 5.58 7.18 -13.04
C TYR A 142 4.35 8.08 -12.89
N CYS A 143 3.15 7.51 -12.75
CA CYS A 143 1.91 8.28 -12.60
C CYS A 143 1.95 9.16 -11.35
N PHE A 144 2.45 8.63 -10.24
CA PHE A 144 2.59 9.39 -9.00
C PHE A 144 3.51 10.60 -9.19
N LEU A 145 4.71 10.40 -9.73
CA LEU A 145 5.67 11.47 -9.96
C LEU A 145 5.19 12.46 -11.02
N TYR A 146 4.49 11.99 -12.06
CA TYR A 146 3.89 12.84 -13.08
C TYR A 146 2.91 13.83 -12.45
N LEU A 147 1.94 13.33 -11.70
CA LEU A 147 0.91 14.16 -11.04
C LEU A 147 1.54 15.08 -9.99
N PHE A 148 2.54 14.59 -9.26
CA PHE A 148 3.26 15.38 -8.26
C PHE A 148 4.04 16.53 -8.89
N LEU A 149 4.74 16.30 -10.00
CA LEU A 149 5.47 17.33 -10.74
C LEU A 149 4.50 18.34 -11.38
N GLU A 150 3.40 17.86 -11.95
CA GLU A 150 2.34 18.71 -12.51
C GLU A 150 1.82 19.70 -11.46
N ASP A 151 1.44 19.20 -10.29
CA ASP A 151 0.88 20.03 -9.21
C ASP A 151 1.90 21.07 -8.71
N ILE A 152 3.16 20.67 -8.49
CA ILE A 152 4.24 21.57 -8.07
C ILE A 152 4.52 22.65 -9.11
N LEU A 153 4.61 22.28 -10.40
CA LEU A 153 4.96 23.20 -11.46
C LEU A 153 3.85 24.20 -11.73
N ILE A 154 2.58 23.74 -11.73
CA ILE A 154 1.42 24.64 -11.87
C ILE A 154 1.36 25.58 -10.67
N SER A 155 1.52 25.07 -9.45
CA SER A 155 1.49 25.90 -8.25
C SER A 155 2.60 26.94 -8.24
N ALA A 156 3.84 26.54 -8.55
CA ALA A 156 4.98 27.46 -8.62
C ALA A 156 4.82 28.51 -9.72
N PHE A 157 4.24 28.14 -10.86
CA PHE A 157 3.92 29.08 -11.93
C PHE A 157 2.86 30.10 -11.51
N MET A 158 1.78 29.64 -10.88
CA MET A 158 0.72 30.52 -10.39
C MET A 158 1.25 31.50 -9.34
N ASP A 159 2.06 31.02 -8.40
CA ASP A 159 2.69 31.85 -7.36
C ASP A 159 3.60 32.93 -7.97
N TYR A 160 4.40 32.59 -8.99
CA TYR A 160 5.29 33.54 -9.67
C TYR A 160 4.52 34.71 -10.30
N TYR A 161 3.29 34.47 -10.79
CA TYR A 161 2.42 35.50 -11.38
C TYR A 161 1.36 36.05 -10.40
N ASN A 162 1.54 35.88 -9.09
CA ASN A 162 0.56 36.30 -8.07
C ASN A 162 -0.88 35.82 -8.36
N ASN A 163 -1.01 34.58 -8.85
CA ASN A 163 -2.28 33.96 -9.27
C ASN A 163 -3.01 34.67 -10.41
N GLN A 164 -2.36 35.59 -11.12
CA GLN A 164 -2.92 36.33 -12.27
C GLN A 164 -1.99 36.30 -13.48
N PRO A 165 -1.69 35.11 -14.05
CA PRO A 165 -0.90 35.03 -15.28
C PRO A 165 -1.68 35.59 -16.46
N SER A 166 -0.99 36.29 -17.37
CA SER A 166 -1.59 36.64 -18.65
C SER A 166 -1.88 35.37 -19.47
N LYS A 167 -2.90 35.42 -20.33
CA LYS A 167 -3.25 34.29 -21.21
C LYS A 167 -2.06 33.80 -22.04
N GLU A 168 -1.24 34.73 -22.52
CA GLU A 168 -0.03 34.45 -23.29
C GLU A 168 1.04 33.74 -22.46
N ALA A 169 1.27 34.19 -21.22
CA ALA A 169 2.21 33.55 -20.29
C ALA A 169 1.77 32.13 -19.94
N TYR A 170 0.47 31.91 -19.71
CA TYR A 170 -0.07 30.58 -19.42
C TYR A 170 0.05 29.63 -20.60
N ILE A 171 -0.26 30.09 -21.82
CA ILE A 171 -0.08 29.27 -23.03
C ILE A 171 1.39 28.87 -23.20
N ARG A 172 2.32 29.81 -23.03
CA ARG A 172 3.76 29.53 -23.12
C ARG A 172 4.20 28.51 -22.06
N PHE A 173 3.72 28.68 -20.82
CA PHE A 173 3.96 27.70 -19.75
C PHE A 173 3.46 26.30 -20.11
N LEU A 174 2.26 26.16 -20.69
CA LEU A 174 1.76 24.84 -21.11
C LEU A 174 2.63 24.18 -22.18
N TYR A 175 3.18 24.97 -23.12
CA TYR A 175 4.12 24.45 -24.11
C TYR A 175 5.43 23.99 -23.45
N ASP A 176 6.01 24.81 -22.59
CA ASP A 176 7.26 24.49 -21.87
C ASP A 176 7.06 23.29 -20.92
N PHE A 177 5.92 23.23 -20.24
CA PHE A 177 5.50 22.12 -19.40
C PHE A 177 5.37 20.82 -20.21
N ASN A 178 4.72 20.85 -21.37
CA ASN A 178 4.60 19.67 -22.21
C ASN A 178 5.97 19.15 -22.66
N ILE A 179 6.89 20.05 -23.06
CA ILE A 179 8.26 19.68 -23.40
C ILE A 179 8.97 19.05 -22.20
N PHE A 180 8.87 19.67 -21.02
CA PHE A 180 9.44 19.15 -19.78
C PHE A 180 8.91 17.75 -19.45
N MET A 181 7.60 17.53 -19.55
CA MET A 181 6.98 16.23 -19.25
C MET A 181 7.37 15.16 -20.27
N ILE A 182 7.54 15.51 -21.55
CA ILE A 182 8.09 14.60 -22.57
C ILE A 182 9.53 14.21 -22.22
N SER A 183 10.38 15.19 -21.90
CA SER A 183 11.78 14.93 -21.49
C SER A 183 11.85 14.06 -20.24
N TYR A 184 11.03 14.37 -19.22
CA TYR A 184 10.89 13.56 -18.02
C TYR A 184 10.49 12.11 -18.34
N SER A 185 9.52 11.92 -19.23
CA SER A 185 9.05 10.58 -19.65
C SER A 185 10.16 9.77 -20.30
N ILE A 186 10.95 10.38 -21.19
CA ILE A 186 12.07 9.73 -21.86
C ILE A 186 13.14 9.31 -20.86
N ILE A 187 13.53 10.21 -19.94
CA ILE A 187 14.51 9.94 -18.90
C ILE A 187 14.01 8.81 -17.99
N PHE A 188 12.74 8.85 -17.59
CA PHE A 188 12.14 7.82 -16.75
C PHE A 188 12.20 6.46 -17.43
N ILE A 189 11.76 6.34 -18.70
CA ILE A 189 11.82 5.09 -19.47
C ILE A 189 13.27 4.59 -19.58
N ALA A 190 14.23 5.47 -19.85
CA ALA A 190 15.64 5.10 -19.93
C ALA A 190 16.16 4.51 -18.60
N LEU A 191 15.84 5.16 -17.47
CA LEU A 191 16.16 4.64 -16.13
C LEU A 191 15.51 3.27 -15.89
N MET A 192 14.28 3.06 -16.34
CA MET A 192 13.59 1.77 -16.18
C MET A 192 14.28 0.65 -16.96
N LEU A 193 14.71 0.92 -18.19
CA LEU A 193 15.44 -0.02 -19.02
C LEU A 193 16.78 -0.39 -18.39
N ILE A 194 17.51 0.61 -17.84
CA ILE A 194 18.79 0.39 -17.14
C ILE A 194 18.56 -0.49 -15.90
N LEU A 195 17.59 -0.16 -15.06
CA LEU A 195 17.24 -0.95 -13.87
C LEU A 195 16.86 -2.39 -14.23
N ASP A 196 16.03 -2.59 -15.27
CA ASP A 196 15.66 -3.92 -15.72
C ASP A 196 16.86 -4.71 -16.28
N TYR A 197 17.73 -4.06 -17.04
CA TYR A 197 18.97 -4.66 -17.53
C TYR A 197 19.83 -5.20 -16.38
N PHE A 198 20.05 -4.40 -15.32
CA PHE A 198 20.81 -4.84 -14.15
C PHE A 198 20.16 -6.00 -13.41
N VAL A 199 18.82 -6.01 -13.29
CA VAL A 199 18.09 -7.13 -12.71
C VAL A 199 18.31 -8.42 -13.52
N ARG A 200 18.14 -8.37 -14.84
CA ARG A 200 18.30 -9.54 -15.72
C ARG A 200 19.75 -10.05 -15.72
N LYS A 201 20.72 -9.15 -15.79
CA LYS A 201 22.15 -9.48 -15.74
C LYS A 201 22.52 -10.20 -14.44
N ASN A 202 22.05 -9.70 -13.30
CA ASN A 202 22.29 -10.31 -11.99
C ASN A 202 21.60 -11.66 -11.83
N LYS A 203 20.46 -11.87 -12.50
CA LYS A 203 19.76 -13.16 -12.51
C LYS A 203 20.55 -14.21 -13.32
N ARG A 204 21.06 -13.86 -14.50
CA ARG A 204 21.87 -14.77 -15.35
C ARG A 204 23.16 -15.24 -14.66
N ARG A 205 23.89 -14.34 -13.98
CA ARG A 205 25.14 -14.68 -13.26
C ARG A 205 24.94 -15.74 -12.17
N ARG A 206 23.76 -15.83 -11.56
CA ARG A 206 23.46 -16.83 -10.51
C ARG A 206 23.22 -18.22 -11.10
N TYR A 207 22.55 -18.30 -12.26
CA TYR A 207 22.34 -19.58 -12.95
C TYR A 207 23.59 -20.13 -13.62
N ALA A 208 24.61 -19.28 -13.85
CA ALA A 208 25.89 -19.68 -14.42
C ALA A 208 26.95 -20.05 -13.37
N GLY A 209 26.67 -19.83 -12.08
CA GLY A 209 27.55 -20.16 -10.95
C GLY A 209 26.95 -21.21 -9.99
N LEU A 210 25.90 -21.89 -10.45
CA LEU A 210 25.34 -23.14 -9.93
C LEU A 210 25.63 -24.22 -10.95
#